data_AF-A0A2D9T229-F1
#
_entry.id   AF-A0A2D9T229-F1
#
_cell.length_a   1.000
_cell.length_b   1.000
_cell.length_c   1.000
_cell.angle_alpha   90.00
_cell.angle_beta   90.00
_cell.angle_gamma   90.00
#
_symmetry.space_group_name_H-M   'P 1'
#
loop_
_entity.id
_entity.type
_entity.pdbx_description
1 polymer ?
#
loop_
_entity_poly.entity_id
_entity_poly.type
_entity_poly.pdbx_seq_one_letter_code
_entity_poly.pdbx_strand_id
1 'polypeptide(L)'
;MDGQDESMGFDVGQESVDSSRRSFVGGVIASVGAASVLGATSASAATTGPAPDDGWAAAGPAAPERGEPAPTGTLLDALVGQDVRDCRVERVAVDHLGGAAIVLTGPEGRFQIDVLARDGEGIAQTERYSLYLANRGDGRRATVERHGLALMDIADWLRTREGTGEPLARMTHRERQAAHPRGNFLVP
;
A
#
# COMPACT_ATOMS: atom_id res chain seq x y z
N MET A 1 5.81 65.44 -35.27
CA MET A 1 5.11 65.64 -33.98
C MET A 1 4.77 64.25 -33.53
N ASP A 2 5.79 63.66 -32.93
CA ASP A 2 6.00 62.24 -32.76
C ASP A 2 5.40 61.78 -31.45
N GLY A 3 4.71 60.65 -31.49
CA GLY A 3 4.15 59.99 -30.34
C GLY A 3 5.26 59.37 -29.47
N GLN A 4 5.09 59.50 -28.16
CA GLN A 4 5.78 58.67 -27.20
C GLN A 4 4.74 57.93 -26.37
N ASP A 5 4.77 56.62 -26.60
CA ASP A 5 4.03 55.54 -25.97
C ASP A 5 4.74 55.23 -24.65
N GLU A 6 4.21 55.72 -23.52
CA GLU A 6 4.72 55.35 -22.19
C GLU A 6 4.14 53.99 -21.80
N SER A 7 4.92 52.97 -22.10
CA SER A 7 4.71 51.57 -21.74
C SER A 7 4.85 51.38 -20.22
N MET A 8 3.72 51.17 -19.54
CA MET A 8 3.69 50.67 -18.16
C MET A 8 4.17 49.22 -18.13
N GLY A 9 5.44 49.03 -17.77
CA GLY A 9 5.99 47.73 -17.40
C GLY A 9 5.40 47.26 -16.08
N PHE A 10 4.56 46.23 -16.13
CA PHE A 10 4.11 45.47 -14.95
C PHE A 10 5.22 44.48 -14.57
N ASP A 11 6.02 44.83 -13.57
CA ASP A 11 7.02 43.94 -12.96
C ASP A 11 6.31 43.03 -11.95
N VAL A 12 5.93 41.83 -12.39
CA VAL A 12 5.39 40.78 -11.51
C VAL A 12 6.58 40.03 -10.92
N GLY A 13 7.05 40.49 -9.76
CA GLY A 13 8.03 39.78 -8.96
C GLY A 13 7.54 38.38 -8.62
N GLN A 14 8.22 37.37 -9.18
CA GLN A 14 8.07 35.98 -8.79
C GLN A 14 8.66 35.79 -7.38
N GLU A 15 7.79 35.59 -6.40
CA GLU A 15 8.19 35.06 -5.09
C GLU A 15 8.63 33.61 -5.26
N SER A 16 9.96 33.44 -5.25
CA SER A 16 10.64 32.14 -5.22
C SER A 16 10.35 31.47 -3.87
N VAL A 17 9.42 30.52 -3.84
CA VAL A 17 9.14 29.71 -2.65
C VAL A 17 10.27 28.71 -2.48
N ASP A 18 11.24 29.08 -1.64
CA ASP A 18 12.35 28.26 -1.18
C ASP A 18 11.80 27.09 -0.34
N SER A 19 11.47 25.97 -0.99
CA SER A 19 11.09 24.73 -0.32
C SER A 19 12.33 24.07 0.26
N SER A 20 12.62 24.46 1.50
CA SER A 20 13.65 23.94 2.38
C SER A 20 13.67 22.41 2.40
N ARG A 21 14.64 21.83 1.68
CA ARG A 21 14.97 20.41 1.71
C ARG A 21 15.64 20.07 3.03
N ARG A 22 14.88 19.53 3.98
CA ARG A 22 15.43 18.94 5.20
C ARG A 22 15.49 17.42 5.06
N SER A 23 16.70 16.93 4.74
CA SER A 23 17.05 15.52 4.81
C SER A 23 17.10 15.07 6.27
N PHE A 24 16.27 14.10 6.65
CA PHE A 24 16.39 13.42 7.94
C PHE A 24 17.25 12.16 7.75
N VAL A 25 18.43 12.18 8.36
CA VAL A 25 19.32 11.01 8.49
C VAL A 25 18.86 10.22 9.71
N GLY A 26 18.12 9.13 9.48
CA GLY A 26 17.72 8.18 10.51
C GLY A 26 18.79 7.11 10.71
N GLY A 27 19.47 7.13 11.85
CA GLY A 27 20.41 6.09 12.27
C GLY A 27 19.70 4.81 12.67
N VAL A 28 20.16 3.68 12.14
CA VAL A 28 19.66 2.33 12.48
C VAL A 28 20.42 1.85 13.72
N ILE A 29 19.69 1.51 14.80
CA ILE A 29 20.20 0.67 15.89
C ILE A 29 19.56 -0.71 15.72
N ALA A 30 20.35 -1.68 15.25
CA ALA A 30 19.98 -3.08 15.27
C ALA A 30 20.14 -3.63 16.69
N SER A 31 19.10 -4.24 17.25
CA SER A 31 19.21 -5.10 18.43
C SER A 31 18.77 -6.51 18.06
N VAL A 32 19.72 -7.44 18.22
CA VAL A 32 19.56 -8.88 18.02
C VAL A 32 19.06 -9.46 19.34
N GLY A 33 17.86 -10.05 19.33
CA GLY A 33 17.30 -10.80 20.45
C GLY A 33 16.95 -12.22 20.00
N ALA A 34 17.78 -13.18 20.40
CA ALA A 34 17.52 -14.61 20.31
C ALA A 34 16.76 -15.08 21.55
N ALA A 35 15.81 -16.02 21.40
CA ALA A 35 15.74 -17.29 22.13
C ALA A 35 14.33 -17.92 22.11
N SER A 36 14.36 -19.19 21.73
CA SER A 36 13.40 -20.30 21.71
C SER A 36 12.48 -20.48 22.92
N VAL A 37 11.28 -21.04 22.71
CA VAL A 37 10.69 -22.06 23.61
C VAL A 37 9.86 -23.08 22.81
N LEU A 38 10.17 -24.36 23.04
CA LEU A 38 9.47 -25.58 22.59
C LEU A 38 8.07 -25.68 23.24
N GLY A 39 7.04 -26.05 22.47
CA GLY A 39 5.68 -26.20 22.97
C GLY A 39 4.93 -27.39 22.37
N ALA A 40 4.94 -28.49 23.12
CA ALA A 40 4.08 -29.68 23.18
C ALA A 40 3.11 -30.05 22.03
N THR A 41 3.19 -31.34 21.71
CA THR A 41 2.26 -32.17 20.94
C THR A 41 0.84 -32.19 21.53
N SER A 42 -0.16 -32.33 20.66
CA SER A 42 -1.48 -32.86 21.03
C SER A 42 -2.03 -33.67 19.86
N ALA A 43 -2.14 -34.98 20.08
CA ALA A 43 -2.79 -35.95 19.22
C ALA A 43 -4.20 -36.23 19.73
N SER A 44 -5.17 -36.39 18.83
CA SER A 44 -6.42 -37.17 18.94
C SER A 44 -7.38 -36.69 17.84
N ALA A 45 -8.21 -37.50 17.19
CA ALA A 45 -8.41 -38.94 17.20
C ALA A 45 -9.12 -39.27 15.88
N ALA A 46 -8.79 -40.41 15.29
CA ALA A 46 -9.54 -40.96 14.17
C ALA A 46 -10.87 -41.52 14.70
N THR A 47 -11.98 -41.01 14.17
CA THR A 47 -13.28 -41.69 14.24
C THR A 47 -13.54 -42.31 12.87
N THR A 48 -13.44 -43.63 12.81
CA THR A 48 -14.00 -44.47 11.77
C THR A 48 -15.37 -44.95 12.25
N GLY A 49 -16.42 -44.66 11.49
CA GLY A 49 -17.78 -45.16 11.72
C GLY A 49 -18.53 -45.28 10.38
N PRO A 50 -19.39 -46.29 10.21
CA PRO A 50 -19.74 -46.89 8.91
C PRO A 50 -20.86 -46.17 8.16
N ALA A 51 -20.88 -46.37 6.83
CA ALA A 51 -22.01 -46.12 5.95
C ALA A 51 -23.19 -47.05 6.28
N PRO A 52 -24.44 -46.60 6.02
CA PRO A 52 -25.24 -47.30 5.02
C PRO A 52 -26.16 -46.43 4.13
N ASP A 53 -26.35 -46.98 2.93
CA ASP A 53 -27.51 -47.05 2.04
C ASP A 53 -28.19 -45.82 1.41
N ASP A 54 -28.07 -45.84 0.07
CA ASP A 54 -29.04 -45.53 -0.98
C ASP A 54 -30.41 -44.95 -0.57
N GLY A 55 -30.51 -43.63 -0.69
CA GLY A 55 -31.76 -42.89 -0.78
C GLY A 55 -31.77 -42.03 -2.04
N TRP A 56 -32.20 -42.61 -3.16
CA TRP A 56 -32.61 -41.89 -4.37
C TRP A 56 -33.60 -40.78 -3.99
N ALA A 57 -33.19 -39.53 -4.15
CA ALA A 57 -34.05 -38.35 -3.99
C ALA A 57 -33.67 -37.30 -5.04
N ALA A 58 -34.47 -37.29 -6.10
CA ALA A 58 -34.73 -36.20 -7.04
C ALA A 58 -33.57 -35.21 -7.32
N ALA A 59 -32.81 -35.50 -8.38
CA ALA A 59 -32.09 -34.48 -9.12
C ALA A 59 -33.09 -33.50 -9.76
N GLY A 60 -33.47 -32.44 -9.03
CA GLY A 60 -33.95 -31.22 -9.66
C GLY A 60 -32.81 -30.63 -10.48
N PRO A 61 -33.06 -30.00 -11.65
CA PRO A 61 -32.00 -29.30 -12.37
C PRO A 61 -31.48 -28.18 -11.48
N ALA A 62 -30.32 -28.41 -10.88
CA ALA A 62 -29.54 -27.36 -10.24
C ALA A 62 -29.37 -26.27 -11.30
N ALA A 63 -29.96 -25.11 -11.04
CA ALA A 63 -29.67 -23.91 -11.78
C ALA A 63 -28.14 -23.80 -11.89
N PRO A 64 -27.57 -23.36 -13.03
CA PRO A 64 -26.14 -23.16 -13.11
C PRO A 64 -25.78 -22.23 -11.95
N GLU A 65 -25.06 -22.76 -10.96
CA GLU A 65 -24.43 -21.95 -9.95
C GLU A 65 -23.64 -20.93 -10.74
N ARG A 66 -24.11 -19.68 -10.64
CA ARG A 66 -23.51 -18.52 -11.26
C ARG A 66 -22.11 -18.51 -10.70
N GLY A 67 -21.17 -19.10 -11.44
CA GLY A 67 -19.80 -19.28 -11.02
C GLY A 67 -19.33 -17.94 -10.49
N GLU A 68 -19.17 -17.88 -9.17
CA GLU A 68 -18.62 -16.70 -8.54
C GLU A 68 -17.24 -16.55 -9.19
N PRO A 69 -16.99 -15.44 -9.91
CA PRO A 69 -15.73 -15.30 -10.62
C PRO A 69 -14.63 -15.50 -9.58
N ALA A 70 -13.75 -16.48 -9.82
CA ALA A 70 -12.58 -16.68 -8.99
C ALA A 70 -11.95 -15.30 -8.78
N PRO A 71 -11.68 -14.86 -7.54
CA PRO A 71 -11.18 -13.53 -7.31
C PRO A 71 -9.87 -13.42 -8.10
N THR A 72 -9.92 -12.65 -9.19
CA THR A 72 -8.76 -12.22 -9.97
C THR A 72 -7.99 -11.18 -9.16
N GLY A 73 -7.84 -11.45 -7.86
CA GLY A 73 -7.25 -10.57 -6.90
C GLY A 73 -5.77 -10.44 -7.22
N THR A 74 -5.31 -9.20 -7.25
CA THR A 74 -3.90 -8.91 -7.21
C THR A 74 -3.30 -9.41 -5.91
N LEU A 75 -1.98 -9.57 -5.87
CA LEU A 75 -1.26 -9.97 -4.66
C LEU A 75 -1.69 -9.12 -3.45
N LEU A 76 -1.87 -7.80 -3.64
CA LEU A 76 -2.26 -6.89 -2.56
C LEU A 76 -3.67 -7.09 -2.04
N ASP A 77 -4.61 -7.65 -2.81
CA ASP A 77 -5.98 -7.88 -2.35
C ASP A 77 -6.03 -8.85 -1.16
N ALA A 78 -5.01 -9.72 -1.02
CA ALA A 78 -4.86 -10.58 0.14
C ALA A 78 -4.58 -9.82 1.46
N LEU A 79 -4.17 -8.55 1.39
CA LEU A 79 -3.99 -7.71 2.57
C LEU A 79 -5.30 -7.12 3.08
N VAL A 80 -6.35 -7.01 2.26
CA VAL A 80 -7.61 -6.39 2.68
C VAL A 80 -8.22 -7.17 3.83
N GLY A 81 -8.54 -6.46 4.92
CA GLY A 81 -9.04 -7.05 6.15
C GLY A 81 -7.96 -7.65 7.06
N GLN A 82 -6.67 -7.53 6.74
CA GLN A 82 -5.59 -7.91 7.65
C GLN A 82 -5.27 -6.77 8.63
N ASP A 83 -4.78 -7.15 9.81
CA ASP A 83 -4.29 -6.22 10.82
C ASP A 83 -2.76 -6.17 10.81
N VAL A 84 -2.21 -4.96 10.77
CA VAL A 84 -0.77 -4.67 10.76
C VAL A 84 -0.47 -3.69 11.89
N ARG A 85 0.07 -4.17 13.02
CA ARG A 85 0.47 -3.33 14.18
C ARG A 85 -0.66 -2.39 14.66
N ASP A 86 -1.84 -2.96 14.88
CA ASP A 86 -3.08 -2.27 15.26
C ASP A 86 -3.69 -1.37 14.16
N CYS A 87 -3.18 -1.45 12.93
CA CYS A 87 -3.77 -0.78 11.77
C CYS A 87 -4.48 -1.81 10.88
N ARG A 88 -5.77 -1.60 10.62
CA ARG A 88 -6.56 -2.44 9.72
C ARG A 88 -6.35 -2.00 8.28
N VAL A 89 -6.06 -2.93 7.37
CA VAL A 89 -6.08 -2.65 5.92
C VAL A 89 -7.53 -2.64 5.44
N GLU A 90 -8.02 -1.46 5.10
CA GLU A 90 -9.41 -1.25 4.68
C GLU A 90 -9.60 -1.51 3.19
N ARG A 91 -8.65 -1.06 2.39
CA ARG A 91 -8.79 -1.04 0.93
C ARG A 91 -7.43 -1.06 0.26
N VAL A 92 -7.39 -1.72 -0.90
CA VAL A 92 -6.33 -1.61 -1.88
C VAL A 92 -6.90 -1.02 -3.17
N ALA A 93 -6.15 -0.12 -3.79
CA ALA A 93 -6.44 0.39 -5.12
C ALA A 93 -5.19 0.19 -5.99
N VAL A 94 -5.25 -0.80 -6.87
CA VAL A 94 -4.16 -1.10 -7.81
C VAL A 94 -4.29 -0.16 -9.01
N ASP A 95 -3.14 0.20 -9.61
CA ASP A 95 -3.05 1.08 -10.77
C ASP A 95 -3.65 2.50 -10.57
N HIS A 96 -3.75 2.98 -9.33
CA HIS A 96 -4.17 4.36 -9.03
C HIS A 96 -3.07 5.36 -9.43
N LEU A 97 -3.23 5.96 -10.62
CA LEU A 97 -2.27 6.91 -11.19
C LEU A 97 -0.85 6.31 -11.29
N GLY A 98 -0.73 5.09 -11.82
CA GLY A 98 0.56 4.43 -12.08
C GLY A 98 1.22 3.71 -10.91
N GLY A 99 0.58 3.73 -9.73
CA GLY A 99 1.02 3.02 -8.53
C GLY A 99 -0.09 2.20 -7.89
N ALA A 100 0.23 1.47 -6.83
CA ALA A 100 -0.78 0.85 -5.97
C ALA A 100 -0.89 1.61 -4.64
N ALA A 101 -2.10 1.78 -4.14
CA ALA A 101 -2.36 2.47 -2.88
C ALA A 101 -3.02 1.50 -1.89
N ILE A 102 -2.44 1.39 -0.70
CA ILE A 102 -2.94 0.60 0.41
C ILE A 102 -3.45 1.58 1.45
N VAL A 103 -4.74 1.49 1.78
CA VAL A 103 -5.39 2.36 2.74
C VAL A 103 -5.56 1.61 4.04
N LEU A 104 -5.06 2.21 5.12
CA LEU A 104 -5.13 1.66 6.47
C LEU A 104 -5.85 2.60 7.42
N THR A 105 -6.50 2.04 8.44
CA THR A 105 -7.07 2.76 9.56
C THR A 105 -6.46 2.25 10.86
N GLY A 106 -5.87 3.15 11.64
CA GLY A 106 -5.34 2.85 12.98
C GLY A 106 -5.91 3.78 14.04
N PRO A 107 -5.46 3.67 15.30
CA PRO A 107 -5.91 4.50 16.42
C PRO A 107 -5.76 6.01 16.17
N GLU A 108 -4.75 6.40 15.42
CA GLU A 108 -4.41 7.80 15.12
C GLU A 108 -5.13 8.35 13.87
N GLY A 109 -5.88 7.48 13.19
CA GLY A 109 -6.71 7.79 12.02
C GLY A 109 -6.35 6.99 10.78
N ARG A 110 -6.93 7.43 9.65
CA ARG A 110 -6.73 6.82 8.34
C ARG A 110 -5.47 7.38 7.66
N PHE A 111 -4.69 6.50 7.03
CA PHE A 111 -3.52 6.85 6.24
C PHE A 111 -3.40 5.94 5.01
N GLN A 112 -2.54 6.32 4.08
CA GLN A 112 -2.27 5.57 2.87
C GLN A 112 -0.79 5.26 2.76
N ILE A 113 -0.49 4.08 2.23
CA ILE A 113 0.84 3.70 1.77
C ILE A 113 0.77 3.56 0.25
N ASP A 114 1.60 4.31 -0.45
CA ASP A 114 1.77 4.17 -1.89
C ASP A 114 2.92 3.20 -2.17
N VAL A 115 2.66 2.21 -3.02
CA VAL A 115 3.64 1.26 -3.54
C VAL A 115 3.92 1.63 -4.99
N LEU A 116 5.16 2.01 -5.28
CA LEU A 116 5.62 2.46 -6.59
C LEU A 116 6.75 1.57 -7.09
N ALA A 117 7.03 1.63 -8.39
CA ALA A 117 8.23 1.00 -8.93
C ALA A 117 9.47 1.62 -8.28
N ARG A 118 10.49 0.79 -8.03
CA ARG A 118 11.67 1.23 -7.29
C ARG A 118 12.48 2.27 -8.06
N ASP A 119 12.82 3.36 -7.39
CA ASP A 119 13.74 4.41 -7.89
C ASP A 119 14.84 4.79 -6.89
N GLY A 120 14.95 4.04 -5.79
CA GLY A 120 15.92 4.28 -4.72
C GLY A 120 15.46 5.30 -3.68
N GLU A 121 14.30 5.94 -3.88
CA GLU A 121 13.64 6.80 -2.89
C GLU A 121 12.53 6.02 -2.16
N GLY A 122 11.97 6.60 -1.09
CA GLY A 122 10.92 5.98 -0.29
C GLY A 122 11.33 5.72 1.16
N ILE A 123 10.33 5.50 2.01
CA ILE A 123 10.52 5.22 3.45
C ILE A 123 11.00 3.77 3.64
N ALA A 124 10.44 2.84 2.86
CA ALA A 124 10.92 1.47 2.78
C ALA A 124 11.04 1.03 1.33
N GLN A 125 11.86 0.02 1.10
CA GLN A 125 12.12 -0.51 -0.23
C GLN A 125 12.14 -2.04 -0.22
N THR A 126 11.69 -2.63 -1.31
CA THR A 126 11.86 -4.05 -1.63
C THR A 126 12.82 -4.17 -2.82
N GLU A 127 12.99 -5.35 -3.39
CA GLU A 127 13.79 -5.49 -4.60
C GLU A 127 13.17 -4.68 -5.76
N ARG A 128 11.84 -4.73 -5.90
CA ARG A 128 11.08 -4.17 -7.02
C ARG A 128 10.33 -2.87 -6.71
N TYR A 129 10.08 -2.56 -5.45
CA TYR A 129 9.18 -1.47 -5.07
C TYR A 129 9.80 -0.47 -4.09
N SER A 130 9.34 0.77 -4.20
CA SER A 130 9.56 1.85 -3.24
C SER A 130 8.22 2.19 -2.57
N LEU A 131 8.22 2.27 -1.23
CA LEU A 131 7.01 2.54 -0.44
C LEU A 131 7.06 3.93 0.18
N TYR A 132 5.96 4.66 0.05
CA TYR A 132 5.80 6.02 0.54
C TYR A 132 4.59 6.10 1.46
N LEU A 133 4.67 6.97 2.46
CA LEU A 133 3.55 7.22 3.37
C LEU A 133 2.84 8.51 2.96
N ALA A 134 1.53 8.42 2.75
CA ALA A 134 0.64 9.53 2.49
C ALA A 134 -0.38 9.66 3.64
N ASN A 135 -0.14 10.59 4.56
CA ASN A 135 -0.95 10.79 5.77
C ASN A 135 -1.96 11.94 5.66
N ARG A 136 -2.28 12.42 4.44
CA ARG A 136 -3.12 13.60 4.15
C ARG A 136 -2.73 14.86 4.94
N GLY A 137 -1.50 14.93 5.45
CA GLY A 137 -1.04 16.07 6.24
C GLY A 137 -0.91 17.34 5.39
N ASP A 138 -1.18 18.49 6.01
CA ASP A 138 -0.92 19.83 5.48
C ASP A 138 0.56 20.26 5.69
N GLY A 139 1.44 19.31 6.01
CA GLY A 139 2.83 19.55 6.41
C GLY A 139 3.00 19.96 7.87
N ARG A 140 1.93 20.23 8.63
CA ARG A 140 2.01 20.58 10.06
C ARG A 140 1.87 19.37 10.97
N ARG A 141 1.13 18.34 10.52
CA ARG A 141 0.95 17.11 11.28
C ARG A 141 2.14 16.17 11.06
N ALA A 142 2.91 15.94 12.13
CA ALA A 142 3.98 14.97 12.11
C ALA A 142 3.44 13.56 11.79
N THR A 143 4.21 12.81 11.02
CA THR A 143 3.98 11.38 10.84
C THR A 143 4.13 10.67 12.18
N VAL A 144 3.13 9.86 12.54
CA VAL A 144 3.17 9.01 13.73
C VAL A 144 4.08 7.83 13.44
N GLU A 145 4.98 7.51 14.39
CA GLU A 145 5.93 6.39 14.29
C GLU A 145 5.24 5.07 13.88
N ARG A 146 4.07 4.79 14.46
CA ARG A 146 3.25 3.60 14.16
C ARG A 146 2.94 3.44 12.67
N HIS A 147 2.65 4.52 11.95
CA HIS A 147 2.39 4.45 10.51
C HIS A 147 3.64 4.02 9.73
N GLY A 148 4.81 4.49 10.17
CA GLY A 148 6.10 4.05 9.62
C GLY A 148 6.36 2.56 9.88
N LEU A 149 6.06 2.07 11.08
CA LEU A 149 6.20 0.65 11.42
C LEU A 149 5.25 -0.24 10.60
N ALA A 150 3.98 0.16 10.43
CA ALA A 150 3.04 -0.56 9.57
C ALA A 150 3.52 -0.61 8.11
N LEU A 151 4.13 0.47 7.61
CA LEU A 151 4.75 0.51 6.29
C LEU A 151 5.93 -0.46 6.18
N MET A 152 6.79 -0.54 7.20
CA MET A 152 7.90 -1.50 7.22
C MET A 152 7.42 -2.96 7.20
N ASP A 153 6.40 -3.29 7.99
CA ASP A 153 5.81 -4.63 8.01
C ASP A 153 5.20 -5.00 6.65
N ILE A 154 4.53 -4.06 5.97
CA ILE A 154 4.03 -4.26 4.60
C ILE A 154 5.18 -4.46 3.62
N ALA A 155 6.28 -3.71 3.75
CA ALA A 155 7.46 -3.90 2.91
C ALA A 155 8.04 -5.31 3.10
N ASP A 156 8.14 -5.80 4.34
CA ASP A 156 8.58 -7.17 4.63
C ASP A 156 7.64 -8.22 4.03
N TRP A 157 6.33 -8.02 4.18
CA TRP A 157 5.33 -8.89 3.56
C TRP A 157 5.50 -8.95 2.04
N LEU A 158 5.76 -7.81 1.40
CA LEU A 158 6.01 -7.71 -0.04
C LEU A 158 7.32 -8.39 -0.46
N ARG A 159 8.42 -8.23 0.28
CA ARG A 159 9.72 -8.88 -0.05
C ARG A 159 9.58 -10.39 -0.21
N THR A 160 8.74 -11.02 0.62
CA THR A 160 8.52 -12.47 0.56
C THR A 160 7.65 -12.92 -0.63
N ARG A 161 7.00 -12.00 -1.36
CA ARG A 161 6.00 -12.30 -2.39
C ARG A 161 6.20 -11.57 -3.73
N GLU A 162 7.06 -10.57 -3.80
CA GLU A 162 7.24 -9.72 -5.00
C GLU A 162 7.78 -10.45 -6.23
N GLY A 163 8.36 -11.63 -6.05
CA GLY A 163 8.76 -12.53 -7.14
C GLY A 163 7.60 -13.32 -7.76
N THR A 164 6.39 -13.22 -7.22
CA THR A 164 5.20 -13.94 -7.71
C THR A 164 4.26 -12.99 -8.45
N GLY A 165 3.87 -13.36 -9.66
CA GLY A 165 2.86 -12.63 -10.45
C GLY A 165 3.38 -11.37 -11.16
N GLU A 166 2.41 -10.58 -11.63
CA GLU A 166 2.64 -9.34 -12.36
C GLU A 166 3.09 -8.19 -11.42
N PRO A 167 3.88 -7.23 -11.92
CA PRO A 167 4.30 -6.07 -11.14
C PRO A 167 3.10 -5.25 -10.62
N LEU A 168 3.12 -4.92 -9.33
CA LEU A 168 2.06 -4.15 -8.66
C LEU A 168 2.01 -2.68 -9.05
N ALA A 169 3.15 -2.11 -9.43
CA ALA A 169 3.31 -0.71 -9.78
C ALA A 169 4.19 -0.58 -11.00
N ARG A 170 3.78 0.30 -11.92
CA ARG A 170 4.44 0.47 -13.22
C ARG A 170 5.27 1.74 -13.32
N MET A 171 5.04 2.69 -12.42
CA MET A 171 5.73 3.98 -12.40
C MET A 171 6.51 4.16 -11.11
N THR A 172 7.71 4.72 -11.25
CA THR A 172 8.49 5.29 -10.16
C THR A 172 7.83 6.56 -9.63
N HIS A 173 8.30 7.08 -8.49
CA HIS A 173 7.75 8.32 -7.94
C HIS A 173 7.97 9.51 -8.88
N ARG A 174 9.16 9.61 -9.47
CA ARG A 174 9.49 10.64 -10.45
C ARG A 174 8.61 10.58 -11.69
N GLU A 175 8.41 9.39 -12.26
CA GLU A 175 7.55 9.21 -13.44
C GLU A 175 6.10 9.53 -13.12
N ARG A 176 5.60 9.08 -11.97
CA ARG A 176 4.24 9.36 -11.50
C ARG A 176 3.97 10.85 -11.37
N GLN A 177 4.92 11.61 -10.79
CA GLN A 177 4.82 13.07 -10.69
C GLN A 177 4.84 13.75 -12.07
N ALA A 178 5.70 13.30 -12.98
CA ALA A 178 5.80 13.87 -14.32
C ALA A 178 4.52 13.61 -15.15
N ALA A 179 3.94 12.41 -15.06
CA ALA A 179 2.71 12.04 -15.75
C ALA A 179 1.47 12.71 -15.16
N HIS A 180 1.46 12.96 -13.84
CA HIS A 180 0.31 13.50 -13.11
C HIS A 180 0.69 14.70 -12.23
N PRO A 181 1.13 15.83 -12.81
CA PRO A 181 1.63 16.98 -12.04
C PRO A 181 0.58 17.65 -11.13
N ARG A 182 -0.71 17.39 -11.38
CA ARG A 182 -1.84 17.82 -10.54
C ARG A 182 -2.67 16.64 -10.04
N GLY A 183 -2.08 15.44 -10.02
CA GLY A 183 -2.76 14.22 -9.62
C GLY A 183 -3.12 14.22 -8.14
N ASN A 184 -4.36 13.83 -7.82
CA ASN A 184 -4.71 13.48 -6.45
C ASN A 184 -4.30 12.02 -6.18
N PHE A 185 -3.12 11.84 -5.61
CA PHE A 185 -2.57 10.51 -5.31
C PHE A 185 -3.29 9.82 -4.15
N LEU A 186 -4.10 10.54 -3.38
CA LEU A 186 -4.90 9.97 -2.30
C LEU A 186 -6.13 9.26 -2.86
N VAL A 187 -6.34 8.03 -2.42
CA VAL A 187 -7.56 7.29 -2.69
C VAL A 187 -8.66 7.79 -1.74
N PRO A 188 -9.88 8.09 -2.25
CA PRO A 188 -11.00 8.54 -1.43
C PRO A 188 -11.41 7.52 -0.37
#